data_AF-A0A4S8RAG7-F1
#
_entry.id   AF-A0A4S8RAG7-F1
#
_cell.length_a   1.000
_cell.length_b   1.000
_cell.length_c   1.000
_cell.angle_alpha   90.00
_cell.angle_beta   90.00
_cell.angle_gamma   90.00
#
_symmetry.space_group_name_H-M   'P 1'
#
loop_
_entity.id
_entity.type
_entity.pdbx_description
1 polymer ?
#
loop_
_entity_poly.entity_id
_entity_poly.type
_entity_poly.pdbx_seq_one_letter_code
_entity_poly.pdbx_strand_id
1 'polypeptide(L)'
;MALTQLLSTGLILSLILTIAEATRRLYFHSLAHIPGPKLAALTWWYEFYFDVIQPGQYVFKIQELHKQYGPIIRITPDELHIQDVGFLDTVYAPSASPRDKYEYQLRTLRIPGGVGTTARYDLHRKRRAALSPFFSKRNVLHLEPLINEKIEQLCQMIEKHVKEETPANLSDLFFAFSNEYSLIEIYVSWS
;
A
#
# COMPACT_ATOMS: atom_id res chain seq x y z
N MET A 1 -31.77 38.75 8.41
CA MET A 1 -32.28 38.01 9.59
C MET A 1 -32.56 36.54 9.28
N ALA A 2 -33.32 36.19 8.24
CA ALA A 2 -33.56 34.77 7.89
C ALA A 2 -32.28 34.01 7.50
N LEU A 3 -31.39 34.61 6.70
CA LEU A 3 -30.13 33.98 6.30
C LEU A 3 -29.21 33.66 7.48
N THR A 4 -29.08 34.58 8.45
CA THR A 4 -28.26 34.38 9.65
C THR A 4 -28.86 33.31 10.58
N GLN A 5 -30.18 33.19 10.63
CA GLN A 5 -30.85 32.10 11.34
C GLN A 5 -30.62 30.75 10.66
N LEU A 6 -30.69 30.66 9.33
CA LEU A 6 -30.40 29.42 8.59
C LEU A 6 -28.94 28.97 8.74
N LEU A 7 -27.99 29.92 8.72
CA LEU A 7 -26.57 29.60 8.92
C LEU A 7 -26.29 29.11 10.34
N SER A 8 -26.87 29.77 11.36
CA SER A 8 -26.68 29.36 12.75
C SER A 8 -27.32 28.01 13.07
N THR A 9 -28.53 27.74 12.57
CA THR A 9 -29.16 26.41 12.74
C THR A 9 -28.38 25.32 12.01
N GLY A 10 -27.87 25.60 10.80
CA GLY A 10 -27.00 24.69 10.07
C GLY A 10 -25.70 24.36 10.81
N LEU A 11 -25.05 25.38 11.40
CA LEU A 11 -23.84 25.20 12.20
C LEU A 11 -24.09 24.35 13.45
N ILE A 12 -25.17 24.63 14.18
CA ILE A 12 -25.55 23.86 15.37
C ILE A 12 -25.85 22.41 15.02
N LEU A 13 -26.62 22.16 13.95
CA LEU A 13 -26.92 20.81 13.49
C LEU A 13 -25.64 20.06 13.09
N SER A 14 -24.76 20.70 12.32
CA SER A 14 -23.46 20.12 11.93
C SER A 14 -22.60 19.75 13.15
N LEU A 15 -22.55 20.62 14.16
CA LEU A 15 -21.83 20.37 15.40
C LEU A 15 -22.39 19.17 16.16
N ILE A 16 -23.73 19.08 16.29
CA ILE A 16 -24.40 17.95 16.94
C ILE A 16 -24.09 16.64 16.21
N LEU A 17 -24.20 16.62 14.87
CA LEU A 17 -23.91 15.44 14.07
C LEU A 17 -22.44 15.00 14.20
N THR A 18 -21.51 15.96 14.23
CA THR A 18 -20.08 15.68 14.40
C THR A 18 -19.78 15.07 15.77
N ILE A 19 -20.37 15.61 16.84
CA ILE A 19 -20.19 15.08 18.20
C ILE A 19 -20.83 13.70 18.34
N ALA A 20 -22.01 13.49 17.75
CA ALA A 20 -22.67 12.19 17.76
C ALA A 20 -21.82 11.12 17.06
N GLU A 21 -21.28 11.44 15.88
CA GLU A 21 -20.40 10.55 15.13
C GLU A 21 -19.08 10.27 15.86
N ALA A 22 -18.48 11.30 16.48
CA ALA A 22 -17.30 11.16 17.32
C ALA A 22 -17.51 10.16 18.47
N THR A 23 -18.64 10.31 19.17
CA THR A 23 -19.03 9.43 20.28
C THR A 23 -19.26 8.01 19.78
N ARG A 24 -19.94 7.86 18.62
CA ARG A 24 -20.17 6.56 17.98
C ARG A 24 -18.85 5.84 17.67
N ARG A 25 -17.87 6.54 17.07
CA ARG A 25 -16.58 5.95 16.66
C ARG A 25 -15.70 5.53 17.84
N LEU A 26 -15.74 6.29 18.93
CA LEU A 26 -14.92 6.03 20.11
C LEU A 26 -15.49 4.96 21.04
N TYR A 27 -16.81 4.92 21.23
CA TYR A 27 -17.43 4.07 22.26
C TYR A 27 -18.34 2.97 21.71
N PHE A 28 -19.04 3.21 20.61
CA PHE A 28 -20.04 2.29 20.07
C PHE A 28 -19.57 1.57 18.79
N HIS A 29 -18.32 1.78 18.39
CA HIS A 29 -17.73 1.08 17.25
C HIS A 29 -17.34 -0.34 17.63
N SER A 30 -17.46 -1.29 16.71
CA SER A 30 -17.00 -2.67 16.93
C SER A 30 -15.51 -2.73 17.30
N LEU A 31 -14.72 -1.81 16.77
CA LEU A 31 -13.28 -1.67 17.04
C LEU A 31 -12.93 -0.80 18.26
N ALA A 32 -13.92 -0.34 19.04
CA ALA A 32 -13.69 0.57 20.18
C ALA A 32 -12.84 -0.04 21.31
N HIS A 33 -12.88 -1.37 21.45
CA HIS A 33 -12.12 -2.11 22.46
C HIS A 33 -10.63 -2.28 22.10
N ILE A 34 -10.23 -1.95 20.86
CA ILE A 34 -8.87 -2.16 20.37
C ILE A 34 -8.04 -0.90 20.69
N PRO A 35 -6.84 -1.06 21.27
CA PRO A 35 -6.02 0.07 21.70
C PRO A 35 -5.46 0.85 20.49
N GLY A 36 -5.20 2.14 20.69
CA GLY A 36 -4.61 3.02 19.68
C GLY A 36 -4.79 4.50 20.01
N PRO A 37 -4.22 5.40 19.20
CA PRO A 37 -4.43 6.85 19.38
C PRO A 37 -5.91 7.22 19.23
N LYS A 38 -6.47 7.94 20.20
CA LYS A 38 -7.87 8.39 20.14
C LYS A 38 -8.17 9.26 18.90
N LEU A 39 -7.20 10.07 18.48
CA LEU A 39 -7.32 10.88 17.27
C LEU A 39 -7.43 10.01 16.01
N ALA A 40 -6.64 8.93 15.93
CA ALA A 40 -6.69 7.95 14.86
C ALA A 40 -8.03 7.19 14.83
N ALA A 41 -8.56 6.82 16.00
CA ALA A 41 -9.88 6.20 16.12
C ALA A 41 -11.03 7.15 15.74
N LEU A 42 -10.80 8.47 15.81
CA LEU A 42 -11.82 9.49 15.57
C LEU A 42 -11.88 9.91 14.10
N THR A 43 -10.74 10.26 13.50
CA THR A 43 -10.66 10.79 12.14
C THR A 43 -9.48 10.24 11.36
N TRP A 44 -9.59 10.24 10.03
CA TRP A 44 -8.47 9.99 9.10
C TRP A 44 -7.44 11.12 9.08
N TRP A 45 -7.64 12.21 9.84
CA TRP A 45 -6.72 13.34 9.84
C TRP A 45 -5.39 13.00 10.52
N TYR A 46 -5.40 12.02 11.42
CA TYR A 46 -4.18 11.53 12.05
C TYR A 46 -3.21 10.94 11.03
N GLU A 47 -3.70 10.01 10.20
CA GLU A 47 -2.95 9.46 9.06
C GLU A 47 -2.55 10.55 8.07
N PHE A 48 -3.49 11.39 7.65
CA PHE A 48 -3.23 12.49 6.71
C PHE A 48 -2.09 13.41 7.16
N TYR A 49 -2.01 13.72 8.46
CA TYR A 49 -0.92 14.52 9.01
C TYR A 49 0.44 13.85 8.81
N PHE A 50 0.55 12.55 9.08
CA PHE A 50 1.81 11.80 8.97
C PHE A 50 2.16 11.33 7.56
N ASP A 51 1.25 11.44 6.59
CA ASP A 51 1.54 11.10 5.20
C ASP A 51 1.69 12.32 4.30
N VAL A 52 0.87 13.36 4.51
CA VAL A 52 0.83 14.55 3.64
C VAL A 52 1.62 15.71 4.23
N ILE A 53 1.47 15.98 5.53
CA ILE A 53 2.18 17.09 6.18
C ILE A 53 3.61 16.69 6.55
N GLN A 54 3.78 15.46 7.04
CA GLN A 54 5.09 14.83 7.19
C GLN A 54 5.23 13.77 6.09
N PRO A 55 6.02 13.96 5.04
CA PRO A 55 5.97 13.10 3.86
C PRO A 55 6.30 11.63 4.20
N GLY A 56 5.27 10.78 4.19
CA GLY A 56 5.35 9.31 4.34
C GLY A 56 5.87 8.80 5.68
N GLN A 57 5.70 9.55 6.77
CA GLN A 57 6.17 9.15 8.09
C GLN A 57 5.23 8.19 8.84
N TYR A 58 4.01 7.96 8.32
CA TYR A 58 3.02 7.20 9.06
C TYR A 58 3.41 5.75 9.31
N VAL A 59 4.13 5.12 8.38
CA VAL A 59 4.66 3.74 8.54
C VAL A 59 5.58 3.63 9.76
N PHE A 60 6.49 4.59 9.93
CA PHE A 60 7.36 4.64 11.10
C PHE A 60 6.56 4.94 12.37
N LYS A 61 5.57 5.82 12.27
CA LYS A 61 4.68 6.11 13.39
C LYS A 61 3.92 4.88 13.86
N ILE A 62 3.39 4.08 12.95
CA ILE A 62 2.72 2.80 13.26
C ILE A 62 3.65 1.86 14.01
N GLN A 63 4.92 1.79 13.63
CA GLN A 63 5.90 0.98 14.36
C GLN A 63 6.09 1.46 15.81
N GLU A 64 6.11 2.76 16.06
CA GLU A 64 6.13 3.31 17.43
C GLU A 64 4.85 2.98 18.20
N LEU A 65 3.69 3.09 17.54
CA LEU A 65 2.40 2.78 18.13
C LEU A 65 2.32 1.31 18.55
N HIS A 66 2.88 0.39 17.76
CA HIS A 66 2.97 -1.02 18.16
C HIS A 66 3.82 -1.25 19.42
N LYS A 67 4.91 -0.49 19.58
CA LYS A 67 5.71 -0.53 20.81
C LYS A 67 4.94 -0.03 22.03
N GLN A 68 4.01 0.92 21.83
CA GLN A 68 3.25 1.55 22.91
C GLN A 68 1.97 0.78 23.27
N TYR A 69 1.20 0.34 22.28
CA TYR A 69 -0.16 -0.20 22.44
C TYR A 69 -0.23 -1.72 22.26
N GLY A 70 0.82 -2.35 21.74
CA GLY A 70 0.90 -3.79 21.54
C GLY A 70 0.75 -4.23 20.08
N PRO A 71 0.59 -5.54 19.82
CA PRO A 71 0.68 -6.12 18.48
C PRO A 71 -0.55 -5.84 17.59
N ILE A 72 -1.68 -5.43 18.15
CA ILE A 72 -2.90 -5.13 17.40
C ILE A 72 -3.35 -3.73 17.81
N ILE A 73 -3.36 -2.81 16.86
CA ILE A 73 -3.67 -1.41 17.11
C ILE A 73 -4.68 -0.89 16.11
N ARG A 74 -5.53 0.04 16.55
CA ARG A 74 -6.44 0.79 15.67
C ARG A 74 -5.74 2.03 15.14
N ILE A 75 -5.61 2.12 13.81
CA ILE A 75 -4.85 3.18 13.13
C ILE A 75 -5.74 4.17 12.37
N THR A 76 -6.99 3.82 12.11
CA THR A 76 -8.01 4.75 11.58
C THR A 76 -9.37 4.40 12.20
N PRO A 77 -10.46 5.13 11.91
CA PRO A 77 -11.77 4.77 12.42
C PRO A 77 -12.20 3.33 12.03
N ASP A 78 -11.79 2.86 10.86
CA ASP A 78 -12.27 1.59 10.30
C ASP A 78 -11.17 0.55 10.07
N GLU A 79 -9.90 0.86 10.37
CA GLU A 79 -8.76 -0.03 10.08
C GLU A 79 -7.92 -0.37 11.31
N LEU A 80 -7.38 -1.59 11.26
CA LEU A 80 -6.47 -2.14 12.24
C LEU A 80 -5.12 -2.41 11.59
N HIS A 81 -4.06 -2.17 12.34
CA HIS A 81 -2.74 -2.66 12.01
C HIS A 81 -2.37 -3.81 12.94
N ILE A 82 -1.91 -4.92 12.35
CA ILE A 82 -1.63 -6.17 13.05
C ILE A 82 -0.16 -6.53 12.81
N GLN A 83 0.59 -6.63 13.89
CA GLN A 83 1.99 -7.08 13.94
C GLN A 83 2.08 -8.38 14.75
N ASP A 84 1.34 -9.39 14.30
CA ASP A 84 1.30 -10.72 14.92
C ASP A 84 1.20 -11.81 13.84
N VAL A 85 2.16 -12.74 13.85
CA VAL A 85 2.22 -13.86 12.91
C VAL A 85 1.05 -14.83 13.12
N GLY A 86 0.49 -14.92 14.32
CA GLY A 86 -0.67 -15.77 14.62
C GLY A 86 -1.92 -15.39 13.83
N PHE A 87 -1.99 -14.16 13.32
CA PHE A 87 -3.11 -13.67 12.50
C PHE A 87 -2.91 -13.87 11.00
N LEU A 88 -1.78 -14.42 10.55
CA LEU A 88 -1.47 -14.55 9.13
C LEU A 88 -2.55 -15.34 8.38
N ASP A 89 -2.99 -16.47 8.91
CA ASP A 89 -4.06 -17.29 8.30
C ASP A 89 -5.45 -16.63 8.37
N THR A 90 -5.65 -15.71 9.32
CA THR A 90 -6.91 -14.95 9.45
C THR A 90 -6.98 -13.82 8.43
N VAL A 91 -5.87 -13.11 8.24
CA VAL A 91 -5.74 -11.98 7.30
C VAL A 91 -5.62 -12.49 5.87
N TYR A 92 -4.71 -13.44 5.63
CA TYR A 92 -4.54 -14.14 4.35
C TYR A 92 -5.41 -15.39 4.31
N ALA A 93 -6.72 -15.15 4.44
CA ALA A 93 -7.71 -16.20 4.56
C ALA A 93 -7.62 -17.21 3.38
N PRO A 94 -7.79 -18.51 3.65
CA PRO A 94 -7.83 -19.52 2.61
C PRO A 94 -9.01 -19.27 1.67
N SER A 95 -8.96 -19.85 0.47
CA SER A 95 -10.04 -19.69 -0.53
C SER A 95 -11.42 -20.16 -0.05
N ALA A 96 -11.48 -20.95 1.03
CA ALA A 96 -12.72 -21.39 1.68
C ALA A 96 -13.41 -20.26 2.48
N SER A 97 -12.71 -19.17 2.81
CA SER A 97 -13.25 -18.00 3.52
C SER A 97 -13.08 -16.76 2.64
N PRO A 98 -13.97 -16.54 1.65
CA PRO A 98 -13.87 -15.42 0.73
C PRO A 98 -14.04 -14.09 1.48
N ARG A 99 -13.13 -13.15 1.22
CA ARG A 99 -13.18 -11.79 1.75
C ARG A 99 -12.96 -10.78 0.63
N ASP A 100 -13.76 -9.72 0.67
CA ASP A 100 -13.55 -8.56 -0.20
C ASP A 100 -12.46 -7.67 0.38
N LYS A 101 -11.64 -7.08 -0.49
CA LYS A 101 -10.66 -6.07 -0.07
C LYS A 101 -11.37 -4.77 0.28
N TYR A 102 -10.79 -3.99 1.18
CA TYR A 102 -11.32 -2.69 1.55
C TYR A 102 -11.16 -1.68 0.40
N GLU A 103 -12.27 -1.23 -0.18
CA GLU A 103 -12.27 -0.44 -1.41
C GLU A 103 -11.54 0.89 -1.29
N TYR A 104 -11.58 1.53 -0.12
CA TYR A 104 -10.85 2.77 0.15
C TYR A 104 -9.34 2.60 -0.10
N GLN A 105 -8.74 1.52 0.41
CA GLN A 105 -7.32 1.23 0.26
C GLN A 105 -6.92 0.87 -1.18
N LEU A 106 -7.87 0.50 -2.05
CA LEU A 106 -7.56 0.21 -3.45
C LEU A 106 -7.46 1.47 -4.30
N ARG A 107 -8.00 2.61 -3.83
CA ARG A 107 -7.99 3.88 -4.56
C ARG A 107 -6.57 4.42 -4.74
N THR A 108 -5.66 4.10 -3.83
CA THR A 108 -4.25 4.52 -3.85
C THR A 108 -3.51 4.00 -5.08
N LEU A 109 -3.90 2.84 -5.61
CA LEU A 109 -3.26 2.25 -6.79
C LEU A 109 -3.68 2.90 -8.12
N ARG A 110 -4.76 3.69 -8.15
CA ARG A 110 -5.26 4.49 -9.30
C ARG A 110 -5.37 3.75 -10.66
N ILE A 111 -5.45 2.42 -10.66
CA ILE A 111 -5.58 1.59 -11.86
C ILE A 111 -6.95 0.89 -11.83
N PRO A 112 -8.01 1.49 -12.39
CA PRO A 112 -9.33 0.86 -12.38
C PRO A 112 -9.33 -0.45 -13.17
N GLY A 113 -9.98 -1.48 -12.64
CA GLY A 113 -10.14 -2.77 -13.33
C GLY A 113 -8.92 -3.71 -13.30
N GLY A 114 -7.81 -3.30 -12.70
CA GLY A 114 -6.63 -4.15 -12.50
C GLY A 114 -6.87 -5.29 -11.50
N VAL A 115 -6.04 -6.34 -11.57
CA VAL A 115 -6.13 -7.46 -10.61
C VAL A 115 -5.89 -6.97 -9.18
N GLY A 116 -4.87 -6.12 -8.97
CA GLY A 116 -4.56 -5.56 -7.65
C GLY A 116 -5.68 -4.71 -7.05
N THR A 117 -6.41 -3.97 -7.88
CA THR A 117 -7.45 -3.00 -7.48
C THR A 117 -8.87 -3.55 -7.47
N THR A 118 -9.03 -4.86 -7.71
CA THR A 118 -10.35 -5.50 -7.65
C THR A 118 -10.71 -5.82 -6.20
N ALA A 119 -11.74 -5.16 -5.66
CA ALA A 119 -12.22 -5.39 -4.29
C ALA A 119 -12.92 -6.74 -4.12
N ARG A 120 -13.89 -7.01 -4.99
CA ARG A 120 -14.75 -8.21 -4.90
C ARG A 120 -13.97 -9.49 -5.13
N TYR A 121 -14.09 -10.43 -4.20
CA TYR A 121 -13.38 -11.71 -4.19
C TYR A 121 -13.57 -12.49 -5.49
N ASP A 122 -14.82 -12.71 -5.93
CA ASP A 122 -15.10 -13.54 -7.11
C ASP A 122 -14.52 -12.96 -8.40
N LEU A 123 -14.59 -11.63 -8.54
CA LEU A 123 -14.05 -10.94 -9.70
C LEU A 123 -12.52 -10.96 -9.65
N HIS A 124 -11.94 -10.73 -8.48
CA HIS A 124 -10.49 -10.83 -8.27
C HIS A 124 -10.00 -12.24 -8.59
N ARG A 125 -10.71 -13.28 -8.16
CA ARG A 125 -10.39 -14.69 -8.44
C ARG A 125 -10.38 -14.97 -9.95
N LYS A 126 -11.41 -14.54 -10.68
CA LYS A 126 -11.47 -14.68 -12.15
C LYS A 126 -10.31 -13.96 -12.85
N ARG A 127 -10.04 -12.71 -12.46
CA ARG A 127 -8.95 -11.90 -13.02
C ARG A 127 -7.56 -12.50 -12.71
N ARG A 128 -7.35 -12.97 -11.48
CA ARG A 128 -6.09 -13.61 -11.08
C ARG A 128 -5.87 -14.94 -11.80
N ALA A 129 -6.92 -15.72 -12.05
CA ALA A 129 -6.82 -16.99 -12.77
C ALA A 129 -6.24 -16.83 -14.18
N ALA A 130 -6.55 -15.74 -14.87
CA ALA A 130 -5.98 -15.42 -16.19
C ALA A 130 -4.46 -15.17 -16.13
N LEU A 131 -3.92 -14.75 -14.98
CA LEU A 131 -2.49 -14.51 -14.79
C LEU A 131 -1.72 -15.77 -14.36
N SER A 132 -2.39 -16.77 -13.80
CA SER A 132 -1.74 -17.98 -13.27
C SER A 132 -0.82 -18.70 -14.27
N PRO A 133 -1.14 -18.83 -15.57
CA PRO A 133 -0.26 -19.49 -16.54
C PRO A 133 1.11 -18.83 -16.68
N PHE A 134 1.21 -17.49 -16.55
CA PHE A 134 2.47 -16.75 -16.62
C PHE A 134 3.45 -17.15 -15.51
N PHE A 135 2.93 -17.59 -14.37
CA PHE A 135 3.72 -18.06 -13.23
C PHE A 135 3.88 -19.58 -13.18
N SER A 136 3.50 -20.30 -14.26
CA SER A 136 3.69 -21.75 -14.33
C SER A 136 5.17 -22.11 -14.48
N LYS A 137 5.60 -23.26 -13.93
CA LYS A 137 6.97 -23.76 -14.08
C LYS A 137 7.43 -23.78 -15.54
N ARG A 138 6.55 -24.18 -16.47
CA ARG A 138 6.82 -24.19 -17.90
C ARG A 138 7.16 -22.79 -18.43
N ASN A 139 6.34 -21.78 -18.11
CA ASN A 139 6.58 -20.41 -18.58
C ASN A 139 7.80 -19.79 -17.91
N VAL A 140 8.06 -20.08 -16.63
CA VAL A 140 9.27 -19.64 -15.93
C VAL A 140 10.52 -20.19 -16.63
N LEU A 141 10.56 -21.49 -16.92
CA LEU A 141 11.67 -22.12 -17.66
C LEU A 141 11.79 -21.61 -19.09
N HIS A 142 10.69 -21.21 -19.71
CA HIS A 142 10.71 -20.62 -21.04
C HIS A 142 11.33 -19.21 -21.05
N LEU A 143 11.14 -18.43 -19.99
CA LEU A 143 11.70 -17.08 -19.84
C LEU A 143 13.12 -17.07 -19.26
N GLU A 144 13.55 -18.15 -18.62
CA GLU A 144 14.89 -18.28 -18.02
C GLU A 144 16.04 -17.87 -18.95
N PRO A 145 16.11 -18.31 -20.23
CA PRO A 145 17.20 -17.92 -21.12
C PRO A 145 17.26 -16.40 -21.36
N LEU A 146 16.11 -15.74 -21.48
CA LEU A 146 16.02 -14.29 -21.66
C LEU A 146 16.53 -13.56 -20.42
N ILE A 147 16.14 -14.01 -19.22
CA ILE A 147 16.62 -13.44 -17.96
C ILE A 147 18.15 -13.60 -17.84
N ASN A 148 18.68 -14.77 -18.17
CA ASN A 148 20.11 -15.04 -18.15
C ASN A 148 20.88 -14.14 -19.12
N GLU A 149 20.34 -13.87 -20.32
CA GLU A 149 20.93 -12.90 -21.25
C GLU A 149 21.05 -11.50 -20.64
N LYS A 150 20.03 -11.05 -19.90
CA LYS A 150 20.05 -9.72 -19.26
C LYS A 150 20.99 -9.65 -18.06
N ILE A 151 21.09 -10.75 -17.31
CA ILE A 151 22.07 -10.87 -16.22
C ILE A 151 23.49 -10.78 -16.79
N GLU A 152 23.77 -11.48 -17.89
CA GLU A 152 25.07 -11.43 -18.57
C GLU A 152 25.43 -10.00 -19.03
N GLN A 153 24.47 -9.27 -19.61
CA GLN A 153 24.66 -7.85 -19.99
C GLN A 153 24.97 -6.96 -18.78
N LEU A 154 24.28 -7.17 -17.66
CA LEU A 154 24.55 -6.45 -16.41
C LEU A 154 25.96 -6.75 -15.89
N CYS A 155 26.38 -8.01 -15.90
CA CYS A 155 27.73 -8.42 -15.51
C CYS A 155 28.79 -7.75 -16.40
N GLN A 156 28.61 -7.74 -17.72
CA GLN A 156 29.53 -7.11 -18.66
C GLN A 156 29.67 -5.59 -18.42
N MET A 157 28.56 -4.91 -18.11
CA MET A 157 28.60 -3.48 -17.76
C MET A 157 29.38 -3.23 -16.46
N ILE A 158 29.21 -4.08 -15.45
CA ILE A 158 29.97 -3.99 -14.20
C ILE A 158 31.46 -4.25 -14.46
N GLU A 159 31.78 -5.29 -15.23
CA GLU A 159 33.17 -5.62 -15.60
C GLU A 159 33.87 -4.47 -16.33
N LYS A 160 33.15 -3.76 -17.21
CA LYS A 160 33.68 -2.58 -17.92
C LYS A 160 34.12 -1.50 -16.93
N HIS A 161 33.27 -1.14 -15.97
CA HIS A 161 33.59 -0.14 -14.96
C HIS A 161 34.75 -0.57 -14.06
N VAL A 162 34.83 -1.87 -13.73
CA VAL A 162 35.97 -2.43 -12.98
C VAL A 162 37.28 -2.30 -13.78
N LYS A 163 37.27 -2.64 -15.08
CA LYS A 163 38.46 -2.55 -15.95
C LYS A 163 38.91 -1.11 -16.19
N GLU A 164 37.97 -0.18 -16.28
CA GLU A 164 38.24 1.25 -16.50
C GLU A 164 38.52 2.00 -15.19
N GLU A 165 38.44 1.32 -14.04
CA GLU A 165 38.55 1.91 -12.69
C GLU A 165 37.60 3.09 -12.46
N THR A 166 36.40 3.03 -13.06
CA THR A 166 35.38 4.07 -12.95
C THR A 166 34.28 3.69 -11.94
N PRO A 167 33.72 4.66 -11.20
CA PRO A 167 32.62 4.39 -10.28
C PRO A 167 31.34 4.02 -11.03
N ALA A 168 30.71 2.91 -10.66
CA ALA A 168 29.42 2.48 -11.21
C ALA A 168 28.28 2.78 -10.22
N ASN A 169 27.22 3.44 -10.69
CA ASN A 169 26.00 3.61 -9.90
C ASN A 169 25.13 2.36 -9.99
N LEU A 170 25.19 1.49 -8.98
CA LEU A 170 24.43 0.25 -8.95
C LEU A 170 22.90 0.47 -8.98
N SER A 171 22.40 1.58 -8.42
CA SER A 171 20.97 1.88 -8.44
C SER A 171 20.47 2.04 -9.87
N ASP A 172 21.24 2.73 -10.71
CA ASP A 172 20.89 2.96 -12.11
C ASP A 172 21.00 1.66 -12.92
N LEU A 173 22.04 0.86 -12.66
CA LEU A 173 22.23 -0.43 -13.32
C LEU A 173 21.10 -1.42 -13.00
N PHE A 174 20.72 -1.56 -11.72
CA PHE A 174 19.60 -2.42 -11.33
C PHE A 174 18.25 -1.88 -11.81
N PHE A 175 18.08 -0.56 -11.85
CA PHE A 175 16.88 0.05 -12.43
C PHE A 175 16.77 -0.23 -13.93
N ALA A 176 17.85 -0.13 -14.68
CA ALA A 176 17.88 -0.44 -16.10
C ALA A 176 17.63 -1.92 -16.38
N PHE A 177 18.24 -2.82 -15.59
CA PHE A 177 17.99 -4.25 -15.65
C PHE A 177 16.52 -4.61 -15.39
N SER A 178 15.86 -3.96 -14.41
CA SER A 178 14.50 -4.29 -13.99
C SER A 178 13.40 -3.75 -14.91
N ASN A 179 13.63 -2.63 -15.60
CA ASN A 179 12.58 -1.92 -16.36
C ASN A 179 12.58 -2.19 -17.86
N GLU A 180 13.53 -2.97 -18.37
CA GLU A 180 13.58 -3.33 -19.80
C GLU A 180 13.42 -2.11 -20.73
N TYR A 181 14.09 -1.00 -20.42
CA TYR A 181 14.53 -0.10 -21.48
C TYR A 181 15.69 -0.82 -22.15
N SER A 182 15.58 -1.03 -23.46
CA SER A 182 16.70 -1.27 -24.36
C SER A 182 18.01 -0.70 -23.79
N LEU A 183 18.83 -1.60 -23.23
CA LEU A 183 19.99 -1.32 -22.39
C LEU A 183 21.20 -0.76 -23.18
N ILE A 184 21.00 0.06 -24.22
CA ILE A 184 22.10 0.55 -25.08
C ILE A 184 22.01 2.03 -25.46
N GLU A 185 20.84 2.63 -25.73
CA GLU A 185 20.83 3.98 -26.34
C GLU A 185 20.91 5.16 -25.35
N ILE A 186 20.37 5.04 -24.13
CA ILE A 186 20.29 6.21 -23.24
C ILE A 186 21.59 6.46 -22.46
N TYR A 187 22.34 5.40 -22.12
CA TYR A 187 23.56 5.55 -21.31
C TYR A 187 24.81 5.86 -22.15
N VAL A 188 24.84 5.54 -23.45
CA VAL A 188 25.94 5.91 -24.36
C VAL A 188 25.81 7.36 -24.87
N SER A 189 24.65 8.00 -24.74
CA SER A 189 24.41 9.36 -25.24
C SER A 189 24.71 10.49 -24.23
N TRP A 190 25.03 10.17 -22.98
CA TRP A 190 25.25 11.16 -21.91
C TRP A 190 26.53 10.94 -21.08
N SER A 191 27.47 10.13 -21.58
CA SER A 191 28.85 10.01 -21.07
C SER A 191 29.84 10.29 -22.19
#